data_AF-A0A7J0FTA2-F1
#
_entry.id   AF-A0A7J0FTA2-F1
#
_cell.length_a   1.000
_cell.length_b   1.000
_cell.length_c   1.000
_cell.angle_alpha   90.00
_cell.angle_beta   90.00
_cell.angle_gamma   90.00
#
_symmetry.space_group_name_H-M   'P 1'
#
loop_
_entity.id
_entity.type
_entity.pdbx_description
1 polymer ?
#
loop_
_entity_poly.entity_id
_entity_poly.type
_entity_poly.pdbx_seq_one_letter_code
_entity_poly.pdbx_strand_id
1 'polypeptide(L)'
;MEFSLAELERRQTRILQRITDLELANLPQRFSDTVSVSSPHDDDGVADIESRLSAVLHSNGVRDFAFKRVPSDYYDWTLEARRDVLGAASIDHLCKSIVLINTQAPSNVTDCSDRNNSKYYVVVVQYIARLNAETVKNFLYSLNNGTIPKKKFNNIFEDIKVVVLT
;
A
#
# COMPACT_ATOMS: atom_id res chain seq x y z
N MET A 1 5.83 38.17 34.62
CA MET A 1 5.46 36.76 34.37
C MET A 1 5.21 36.51 32.88
N GLU A 2 4.48 37.38 32.18
CA GLU A 2 4.25 37.25 30.72
C GLU A 2 5.54 37.33 29.88
N PHE A 3 6.47 38.24 30.21
CA PHE A 3 7.74 38.38 29.47
C PHE A 3 8.58 37.08 29.45
N SER A 4 8.63 36.35 30.56
CA SER A 4 9.29 35.05 30.64
C SER A 4 8.58 33.94 29.86
N LEU A 5 7.25 34.08 29.66
CA LEU A 5 6.44 33.16 28.85
C LEU A 5 6.70 33.38 27.35
N ALA A 6 6.70 34.64 26.90
CA ALA A 6 7.00 34.99 25.51
C ALA A 6 8.45 34.64 25.11
N GLU A 7 9.43 34.81 26.00
CA GLU A 7 10.81 34.37 25.75
C GLU A 7 10.94 32.84 25.74
N LEU A 8 10.15 32.12 26.54
CA LEU A 8 10.11 30.65 26.51
C LEU A 8 9.49 30.13 25.21
N GLU A 9 8.36 30.70 24.79
CA GLU A 9 7.70 30.40 23.52
C GLU A 9 8.64 30.63 22.33
N ARG A 10 9.30 31.80 22.28
CA ARG A 10 10.29 32.14 21.25
C ARG A 10 11.46 31.14 21.20
N ARG A 11 11.89 30.60 22.34
CA ARG A 11 12.91 29.54 22.41
C ARG A 11 12.37 28.21 21.92
N GLN A 12 11.15 27.83 22.29
CA GLN A 12 10.50 26.60 21.81
C GLN A 12 10.33 26.63 20.29
N THR A 13 9.80 27.71 19.70
CA THR A 13 9.67 27.84 18.24
C THR A 13 11.02 27.69 17.53
N ARG A 14 12.07 28.31 18.08
CA ARG A 14 13.44 28.22 17.51
C ARG A 14 14.03 26.82 17.63
N ILE A 15 13.76 26.10 18.71
CA ILE A 15 14.20 24.71 18.88
C ILE A 15 13.49 23.81 17.88
N LEU A 16 12.16 23.94 17.75
CA LEU A 16 11.37 23.18 16.79
C LEU A 16 11.82 23.42 15.34
N GLN A 17 12.03 24.69 14.94
CA GLN A 17 12.59 25.02 13.62
C GLN A 17 13.94 24.33 13.37
N ARG A 18 14.87 24.39 14.33
CA ARG A 18 16.18 23.72 14.17
C ARG A 18 16.09 22.20 14.15
N ILE A 19 15.10 21.60 14.81
CA ILE A 19 14.83 20.16 14.70
C ILE A 19 14.32 19.84 13.29
N THR A 20 13.33 20.57 12.78
CA THR A 20 12.82 20.39 11.41
C THR A 20 13.91 20.60 10.35
N ASP A 21 14.77 21.61 10.51
CA ASP A 21 15.93 21.82 9.62
C ASP A 21 16.93 20.65 9.68
N LEU A 22 17.16 20.09 10.87
CA LEU A 22 18.03 18.91 11.05
C LEU A 22 17.38 17.62 10.52
N GLU A 23 16.08 17.45 10.64
CA GLU A 23 15.32 16.33 10.06
C GLU A 23 15.35 16.39 8.53
N LEU A 24 15.16 17.58 7.94
CA LEU A 24 15.32 17.81 6.50
C LEU A 24 16.75 17.56 6.02
N ALA A 25 17.76 17.97 6.80
CA ALA A 25 19.18 17.78 6.45
C ALA A 25 19.69 16.34 6.66
N ASN A 26 19.10 15.58 7.59
CA ASN A 26 19.41 14.16 7.83
C ASN A 26 18.46 13.21 7.10
N LEU A 27 17.47 13.73 6.36
CA LEU A 27 16.69 12.94 5.41
C LEU A 27 17.68 12.29 4.42
N PRO A 28 17.68 10.95 4.23
CA PRO A 28 18.85 10.28 3.65
C PRO A 28 19.24 10.77 2.25
N GLN A 29 20.36 11.51 2.16
CA GLN A 29 21.13 11.70 0.92
C GLN A 29 21.82 10.38 0.47
N ARG A 30 21.09 9.27 0.46
CA ARG A 30 21.60 7.95 0.04
C ARG A 30 21.13 7.55 -1.36
N PHE A 31 20.82 8.55 -2.20
CA PHE A 31 20.28 8.38 -3.55
C PHE A 31 21.16 8.95 -4.69
N SER A 32 22.24 9.68 -4.40
CA SER A 32 23.13 10.22 -5.46
C SER A 32 24.43 9.45 -5.68
N ASP A 33 25.04 8.86 -4.65
CA ASP A 33 26.44 8.42 -4.71
C ASP A 33 26.66 6.93 -5.05
N THR A 34 25.62 6.22 -5.50
CA THR A 34 25.73 4.82 -5.97
C THR A 34 25.25 4.60 -7.41
N VAL A 35 25.00 5.67 -8.18
CA VAL A 35 24.75 5.56 -9.63
C VAL A 35 26.08 5.41 -10.37
N SER A 36 26.65 4.21 -10.29
CA SER A 36 27.78 3.76 -11.11
C SER A 36 27.71 2.25 -11.34
N VAL A 37 26.57 1.80 -11.88
CA VAL A 37 26.45 0.50 -12.54
C VAL A 37 25.77 0.71 -13.89
N SER A 38 26.52 0.45 -14.95
CA SER A 38 26.06 0.48 -16.34
C SER A 38 25.21 -0.74 -16.68
N SER A 39 24.00 -0.52 -17.18
CA SER A 39 23.35 -1.32 -18.24
C SER A 39 22.09 -0.60 -18.73
N PRO A 40 21.92 -0.38 -20.05
CA PRO A 40 20.63 0.05 -20.58
C PRO A 40 19.71 -1.18 -20.72
N HIS A 41 18.54 -1.15 -20.10
CA HIS A 41 17.23 -1.67 -20.58
C HIS A 41 16.22 -1.69 -19.40
N ASP A 42 15.00 -1.21 -19.65
CA ASP A 42 13.75 -1.40 -18.88
C ASP A 42 13.50 -0.70 -17.51
N ASP A 43 14.15 0.43 -17.17
CA ASP A 43 13.85 1.17 -15.91
C ASP A 43 12.73 2.24 -16.02
N ASP A 44 12.45 2.75 -17.22
CA ASP A 44 11.59 3.93 -17.46
C ASP A 44 10.11 3.75 -16.99
N GLY A 45 9.64 2.50 -16.91
CA GLY A 45 8.28 2.17 -16.48
C GLY A 45 8.05 2.06 -14.97
N VAL A 46 9.11 1.88 -14.16
CA VAL A 46 8.95 1.66 -12.70
C VAL A 46 8.83 2.99 -11.95
N ALA A 47 9.58 4.00 -12.37
CA ALA A 47 9.47 5.36 -11.85
C ALA A 47 8.07 5.96 -12.06
N ASP A 48 7.42 5.65 -13.20
CA ASP A 48 6.03 6.03 -13.46
C ASP A 48 5.05 5.43 -12.42
N ILE A 49 5.21 4.15 -12.06
CA ILE A 49 4.31 3.47 -11.11
C ILE A 49 4.45 4.03 -9.69
N GLU A 50 5.67 4.21 -9.18
CA GLU A 50 5.89 4.80 -7.85
C GLU A 50 5.33 6.23 -7.77
N SER A 51 5.57 7.05 -8.81
CA SER A 51 5.05 8.42 -8.92
C SER A 51 3.52 8.47 -8.96
N ARG A 52 2.89 7.64 -9.81
CA ARG A 52 1.43 7.56 -9.91
C ARG A 52 0.78 7.08 -8.63
N LEU A 53 1.37 6.09 -7.95
CA LEU A 53 0.85 5.59 -6.67
C LEU A 53 0.99 6.64 -5.56
N SER A 54 2.11 7.38 -5.52
CA SER A 54 2.30 8.52 -4.62
C SER A 54 1.22 9.60 -4.82
N ALA A 55 0.94 9.98 -6.07
CA ALA A 55 -0.10 10.96 -6.40
C ALA A 55 -1.51 10.49 -5.97
N VAL A 56 -1.82 9.19 -6.10
CA VAL A 56 -3.08 8.61 -5.61
C VAL A 56 -3.15 8.65 -4.09
N LEU A 57 -2.08 8.29 -3.38
CA LEU A 57 -2.03 8.34 -1.91
C LEU A 57 -2.22 9.77 -1.38
N HIS A 58 -1.48 10.74 -1.92
CA HIS A 58 -1.58 12.14 -1.53
C HIS A 58 -2.95 12.78 -1.83
N SER A 59 -3.54 12.49 -2.99
CA SER A 59 -4.87 12.99 -3.35
C SER A 59 -5.99 12.40 -2.47
N ASN A 60 -5.77 11.22 -1.88
CA ASN A 60 -6.66 10.62 -0.88
C ASN A 60 -6.29 10.98 0.58
N GLY A 61 -5.38 11.95 0.77
CA GLY A 61 -5.02 12.47 2.09
C GLY A 61 -4.00 11.64 2.87
N VAL A 62 -3.45 10.58 2.29
CA VAL A 62 -2.34 9.81 2.90
C VAL A 62 -1.05 10.61 2.70
N ARG A 63 -0.40 10.97 3.82
CA ARG A 63 0.79 11.84 3.84
C ARG A 63 2.05 11.16 4.37
N ASP A 64 1.87 10.09 5.14
CA ASP A 64 2.95 9.29 5.70
C ASP A 64 2.88 7.90 5.07
N PHE A 65 3.88 7.56 4.26
CA PHE A 65 4.06 6.27 3.60
C PHE A 65 5.49 6.19 3.04
N ALA A 66 6.02 4.98 2.88
CA ALA A 66 7.32 4.76 2.24
C ALA A 66 7.27 3.55 1.29
N PHE A 67 7.75 3.74 0.06
CA PHE A 67 7.99 2.61 -0.84
C PHE A 67 9.33 1.94 -0.48
N LYS A 68 9.32 0.62 -0.34
CA LYS A 68 10.52 -0.18 -0.04
C LYS A 68 10.81 -1.12 -1.21
N ARG A 69 11.98 -0.94 -1.82
CA ARG A 69 12.51 -1.87 -2.82
C ARG A 69 13.15 -3.06 -2.12
N VAL A 70 12.89 -4.25 -2.62
CA VAL A 70 13.35 -5.53 -2.07
C VAL A 70 14.01 -6.36 -3.18
N PRO A 71 14.90 -7.31 -2.85
CA PRO A 71 15.47 -8.24 -3.83
C PRO A 71 14.42 -9.04 -4.61
N SER A 72 14.77 -9.51 -5.81
CA SER A 72 13.85 -10.25 -6.70
C SER A 72 13.38 -11.59 -6.10
N ASP A 73 14.18 -12.20 -5.23
CA ASP A 73 13.91 -13.44 -4.50
C ASP A 73 13.10 -13.23 -3.19
N TYR A 74 12.67 -11.99 -2.90
CA TYR A 74 11.87 -11.63 -1.71
C TYR A 74 10.66 -12.56 -1.47
N TYR A 75 10.04 -13.08 -2.53
CA TYR A 75 8.88 -13.98 -2.43
C TYR A 75 9.21 -15.43 -2.06
N ASP A 76 10.49 -15.80 -2.01
CA ASP A 76 10.98 -17.12 -1.58
C ASP A 76 11.44 -17.10 -0.11
N TRP A 77 11.59 -15.91 0.48
CA TRP A 77 12.04 -15.72 1.87
C TRP A 77 10.97 -16.11 2.91
N THR A 78 11.36 -16.40 4.15
CA THR A 78 10.41 -16.62 5.25
C THR A 78 9.65 -15.33 5.63
N LEU A 79 8.52 -15.44 6.33
CA LEU A 79 7.73 -14.26 6.71
C LEU A 79 8.48 -13.34 7.68
N GLU A 80 9.36 -13.90 8.51
CA GLU A 80 10.22 -13.18 9.46
C GLU A 80 11.25 -12.34 8.70
N ALA A 81 11.93 -12.92 7.71
CA ALA A 81 12.87 -12.17 6.86
C ALA A 81 12.18 -11.05 6.07
N ARG A 82 10.94 -11.28 5.60
CA ARG A 82 10.12 -10.25 4.94
C ARG A 82 9.70 -9.14 5.91
N ARG A 83 9.31 -9.49 7.14
CA ARG A 83 9.03 -8.52 8.22
C ARG A 83 10.25 -7.64 8.46
N ASP A 84 11.43 -8.24 8.57
CA ASP A 84 12.66 -7.54 8.92
C ASP A 84 13.12 -6.57 7.83
N VAL A 85 13.14 -6.99 6.55
CA VAL A 85 13.50 -6.09 5.43
C VAL A 85 12.46 -4.97 5.22
N LEU A 86 11.18 -5.24 5.50
CA LEU A 86 10.12 -4.24 5.44
C LEU A 86 9.98 -3.42 6.73
N GLY A 87 10.73 -3.71 7.79
CA GLY A 87 10.65 -3.01 9.08
C GLY A 87 9.27 -3.08 9.74
N ALA A 88 8.50 -4.15 9.51
CA ALA A 88 7.16 -4.32 10.08
C ALA A 88 7.22 -4.78 11.54
N ALA A 89 6.31 -4.29 12.40
CA ALA A 89 6.34 -4.62 13.83
C ALA A 89 6.03 -6.09 14.17
N SER A 90 5.31 -6.80 13.29
CA SER A 90 5.07 -8.25 13.37
C SER A 90 4.82 -8.80 11.96
N ILE A 91 4.90 -10.12 11.79
CA ILE A 91 4.46 -10.81 10.57
C ILE A 91 2.96 -10.58 10.28
N ASP A 92 2.16 -10.27 11.32
CA ASP A 92 0.73 -9.96 11.22
C ASP A 92 0.45 -8.62 10.52
N HIS A 93 1.45 -7.72 10.46
CA HIS A 93 1.36 -6.46 9.72
C HIS A 93 1.74 -6.62 8.24
N LEU A 94 2.24 -7.79 7.83
CA LEU A 94 2.47 -8.08 6.42
C LEU A 94 1.14 -8.40 5.75
N CYS A 95 0.75 -7.56 4.79
CA CYS A 95 -0.45 -7.74 3.98
C CYS A 95 -0.09 -8.10 2.53
N LYS A 96 -0.95 -8.87 1.87
CA LYS A 96 -0.99 -9.04 0.42
C LYS A 96 -2.36 -8.61 -0.12
N SER A 97 -2.36 -8.01 -1.30
CA SER A 97 -3.58 -7.93 -2.11
C SER A 97 -3.82 -9.26 -2.83
N ILE A 98 -5.07 -9.52 -3.16
CA ILE A 98 -5.51 -10.62 -4.02
C ILE A 98 -6.56 -10.03 -4.96
N VAL A 99 -6.42 -10.26 -6.26
CA VAL A 99 -7.43 -9.87 -7.24
C VAL A 99 -8.35 -11.05 -7.49
N LEU A 100 -9.64 -10.78 -7.45
CA LEU A 100 -10.71 -11.76 -7.62
C LEU A 100 -11.48 -11.39 -8.89
N ILE A 101 -11.49 -12.29 -9.88
CA ILE A 101 -12.22 -12.09 -11.13
C ILE A 101 -13.61 -12.73 -11.00
N ASN A 102 -14.68 -11.94 -11.10
CA ASN A 102 -16.03 -12.49 -11.15
C ASN A 102 -16.30 -13.09 -12.55
N THR A 103 -16.26 -14.41 -12.64
CA THR A 103 -16.48 -15.13 -13.91
C THR A 103 -17.93 -15.09 -14.37
N GLN A 104 -18.87 -14.73 -13.49
CA GLN A 104 -20.31 -14.62 -13.79
C GLN A 104 -20.82 -13.18 -13.86
N ALA A 105 -19.93 -12.18 -13.79
CA ALA A 105 -20.27 -10.83 -14.22
C ALA A 105 -20.74 -10.87 -15.69
N PRO A 106 -21.90 -10.29 -16.04
CA PRO A 106 -22.43 -10.32 -17.40
C PRO A 106 -21.50 -9.55 -18.35
N SER A 107 -21.59 -9.82 -19.65
CA SER A 107 -20.61 -9.32 -20.65
C SER A 107 -20.56 -7.80 -20.80
N ASN A 108 -21.59 -7.07 -20.34
CA ASN A 108 -21.61 -5.61 -20.28
C ASN A 108 -20.87 -5.02 -19.06
N VAL A 109 -20.42 -5.86 -18.12
CA VAL A 109 -19.62 -5.48 -16.95
C VAL A 109 -18.17 -5.89 -17.21
N THR A 110 -17.38 -4.92 -17.66
CA THR A 110 -15.97 -5.09 -18.03
C THR A 110 -15.01 -4.44 -17.04
N ASP A 111 -15.51 -3.63 -16.10
CA ASP A 111 -14.71 -2.74 -15.26
C ASP A 111 -15.06 -2.85 -13.76
N CYS A 112 -14.67 -1.83 -12.99
CA CYS A 112 -14.89 -1.71 -11.56
C CYS A 112 -15.87 -0.57 -11.19
N SER A 113 -16.69 -0.09 -12.15
CA SER A 113 -17.50 1.13 -11.97
C SER A 113 -18.67 0.95 -10.99
N ASP A 114 -19.26 -0.26 -10.92
CA ASP A 114 -20.26 -0.60 -9.92
C ASP A 114 -19.65 -1.46 -8.80
N ARG A 115 -19.36 -0.84 -7.66
CA ARG A 115 -18.87 -1.51 -6.44
C ARG A 115 -19.70 -2.75 -6.03
N ASN A 116 -20.99 -2.78 -6.35
CA ASN A 116 -21.89 -3.88 -6.01
C ASN A 116 -21.79 -5.05 -7.00
N ASN A 117 -21.39 -4.78 -8.25
CA ASN A 117 -21.30 -5.77 -9.33
C ASN A 117 -20.13 -5.48 -10.29
N SER A 118 -18.91 -5.38 -9.76
CA SER A 118 -17.68 -5.23 -10.54
C SER A 118 -17.24 -6.53 -11.22
N LYS A 119 -16.46 -6.41 -12.29
CA LYS A 119 -15.74 -7.53 -12.91
C LYS A 119 -14.58 -8.03 -12.04
N TYR A 120 -13.90 -7.09 -11.38
CA TYR A 120 -12.73 -7.34 -10.55
C TYR A 120 -12.95 -6.82 -9.12
N TYR A 121 -12.45 -7.55 -8.13
CA TYR A 121 -12.42 -7.12 -6.73
C TYR A 121 -11.02 -7.29 -6.16
N VAL A 122 -10.51 -6.30 -5.43
CA VAL A 122 -9.26 -6.42 -4.68
C VAL A 122 -9.61 -6.72 -3.22
N VAL A 123 -9.00 -7.75 -2.65
CA VAL A 123 -9.11 -8.06 -1.22
C VAL A 123 -7.71 -8.03 -0.61
N VAL A 124 -7.52 -7.21 0.42
CA VAL A 124 -6.27 -7.13 1.19
C VAL A 124 -6.39 -8.05 2.41
N VAL A 125 -5.43 -8.95 2.60
CA VAL A 125 -5.37 -9.88 3.74
C VAL A 125 -3.95 -9.95 4.31
N GLN A 126 -3.84 -10.28 5.60
CA GLN A 126 -2.55 -10.59 6.22
C GLN A 126 -1.94 -11.86 5.59
N TYR A 127 -0.61 -11.96 5.54
CA TYR A 127 0.09 -13.14 5.01
C TYR A 127 -0.23 -14.43 5.75
N ILE A 128 -0.48 -14.36 7.06
CA ILE A 128 -0.88 -15.50 7.89
C ILE A 128 -2.36 -15.87 7.72
N ALA A 129 -3.19 -14.97 7.19
CA ALA A 129 -4.62 -15.16 7.08
C ALA A 129 -4.98 -15.95 5.81
N ARG A 130 -5.85 -16.96 5.96
CA ARG A 130 -6.43 -17.69 4.83
C ARG A 130 -7.69 -16.98 4.36
N LEU A 131 -7.70 -16.52 3.10
CA LEU A 131 -8.90 -15.92 2.52
C LEU A 131 -10.00 -16.97 2.34
N ASN A 132 -11.13 -16.79 3.01
CA ASN A 132 -12.32 -17.62 2.82
C ASN A 132 -13.19 -17.06 1.68
N ALA A 133 -13.25 -17.80 0.56
CA ALA A 133 -14.06 -17.47 -0.61
C ALA A 133 -15.55 -17.26 -0.27
N GLU A 134 -16.11 -18.04 0.65
CA GLU A 134 -17.51 -17.94 1.05
C GLU A 134 -17.78 -16.69 1.89
N THR A 135 -16.84 -16.29 2.76
CA THR A 135 -16.92 -15.01 3.49
C THR A 135 -16.95 -13.82 2.54
N VAL A 136 -16.13 -13.84 1.47
CA VAL A 136 -16.18 -12.79 0.42
C VAL A 136 -17.52 -12.78 -0.30
N LYS A 137 -18.04 -13.94 -0.72
CA LYS A 137 -19.36 -14.03 -1.37
C LYS A 137 -20.49 -13.54 -0.46
N ASN A 138 -20.43 -13.85 0.83
CA ASN A 138 -21.40 -13.39 1.83
C ASN A 138 -21.30 -11.87 2.05
N PHE A 139 -20.10 -11.30 2.11
CA PHE A 139 -19.90 -9.86 2.20
C PHE A 139 -20.46 -9.13 0.98
N LEU A 140 -20.14 -9.58 -0.24
CA LEU A 140 -20.68 -9.02 -1.48
C LEU A 140 -22.21 -9.16 -1.57
N TYR A 141 -22.77 -10.27 -1.10
CA TYR A 141 -24.22 -10.48 -1.03
C TYR A 141 -24.91 -9.48 -0.08
N SER A 142 -24.34 -9.26 1.12
CA SER A 142 -24.84 -8.27 2.08
C SER A 142 -24.70 -6.84 1.57
N LEU A 143 -23.59 -6.51 0.89
CA LEU A 143 -23.37 -5.21 0.24
C LEU A 143 -24.44 -4.92 -0.84
N ASN A 144 -24.93 -5.96 -1.51
CA ASN A 144 -26.00 -5.88 -2.52
C ASN A 144 -27.43 -5.84 -1.95
N ASN A 145 -27.60 -5.71 -0.63
CA ASN A 145 -28.89 -5.87 0.06
C ASN A 145 -29.60 -7.20 -0.30
N GLY A 146 -28.83 -8.23 -0.67
CA GLY A 146 -29.35 -9.52 -1.13
C GLY A 146 -29.94 -9.56 -2.55
N THR A 147 -29.90 -8.46 -3.30
CA THR A 147 -30.51 -8.31 -4.64
C THR A 147 -29.85 -9.20 -5.71
N ILE A 148 -28.53 -9.38 -5.63
CA ILE A 148 -27.78 -10.28 -6.52
C ILE A 148 -27.64 -11.66 -5.85
N PRO A 149 -28.14 -12.76 -6.45
CA PRO A 149 -28.02 -14.09 -5.86
C PRO A 149 -26.56 -14.51 -5.66
N LYS A 150 -26.23 -15.09 -4.50
CA LYS A 150 -24.87 -15.58 -4.15
C LYS A 150 -24.20 -16.42 -5.24
N LYS A 151 -25.00 -17.19 -6.01
CA LYS A 151 -24.54 -18.00 -7.15
C LYS A 151 -23.79 -17.20 -8.21
N LYS A 152 -24.10 -15.92 -8.42
CA LYS A 152 -23.48 -15.04 -9.42
C LYS A 152 -22.09 -14.52 -9.02
N PHE A 153 -21.63 -14.77 -7.80
CA PHE A 153 -20.26 -14.47 -7.39
C PHE A 153 -19.43 -15.75 -7.46
N ASN A 154 -18.90 -16.05 -8.64
CA ASN A 154 -17.90 -17.09 -8.81
C ASN A 154 -16.55 -16.44 -9.10
N ASN A 155 -15.76 -16.32 -8.04
CA ASN A 155 -14.53 -15.56 -8.05
C ASN A 155 -13.35 -16.53 -8.20
N ILE A 156 -12.57 -16.38 -9.26
CA ILE A 156 -11.26 -17.02 -9.40
C ILE A 156 -10.21 -16.07 -8.83
N PHE A 157 -9.23 -16.62 -8.12
CA PHE A 157 -8.16 -15.86 -7.48
C PHE A 157 -6.95 -15.69 -8.41
N GLU A 158 -6.51 -14.45 -8.59
CA GLU A 158 -5.19 -14.10 -9.07
C GLU A 158 -4.44 -13.40 -7.92
N ASP A 159 -3.40 -14.06 -7.41
CA ASP A 159 -2.63 -13.62 -6.25
C ASP A 159 -1.64 -12.49 -6.67
N ILE A 160 -2.12 -11.25 -6.77
CA ILE A 160 -1.27 -10.07 -7.09
C ILE A 160 -0.59 -9.56 -5.83
N LYS A 161 0.68 -9.96 -5.66
CA LYS A 161 1.51 -9.67 -4.49
C LYS A 161 2.05 -8.22 -4.52
N VAL A 162 1.21 -7.26 -4.14
CA VAL A 162 1.46 -5.81 -3.99
C VAL A 162 0.47 -5.27 -2.93
N VAL A 163 0.74 -4.37 -1.99
CA VAL A 163 2.00 -3.82 -1.43
C VAL A 163 1.84 -3.81 0.12
N VAL A 164 2.91 -3.54 0.88
CA VAL A 164 2.81 -3.28 2.33
C VAL A 164 2.70 -1.78 2.58
N LEU A 165 1.61 -1.36 3.21
CA LEU A 165 1.45 -0.04 3.80
C LEU A 165 1.79 -0.15 5.29
N THR A 166 2.99 0.28 5.65
CA THR A 166 3.34 0.73 7.02
C THR A 166 3.21 2.24 7.08
#